data_AF-A0A060CD74-F1
#
_entry.id   AF-A0A060CD74-F1
#
_cell.length_a   1.000
_cell.length_b   1.000
_cell.length_c   1.000
_cell.angle_alpha   90.00
_cell.angle_beta   90.00
_cell.angle_gamma   90.00
#
_symmetry.space_group_name_H-M   'P 1'
#
loop_
_entity.id
_entity.type
_entity.pdbx_description
1 polymer ?
#
loop_
_entity_poly.entity_id
_entity_poly.type
_entity_poly.pdbx_seq_one_letter_code
_entity_poly.pdbx_strand_id
1 'polypeptide(L)'
;LRTDGHDAAWTLIGAAWGSVAVNALAPLQDFLNLGGETRMNLPGRADGNWTWRFTADQLNPHLAARLLEITQLYGRDPVMFEGKGPEAGGQEGKTDKGAGGAEA
;
A
#
# COMPACT_ATOMS: atom_id res chain seq x y z
N LEU A 1 7.15 9.77 -14.76
CA LEU A 1 7.03 10.65 -13.58
C LEU A 1 7.92 11.87 -13.82
N ARG A 2 7.37 13.09 -13.80
CA ARG A 2 8.16 14.32 -13.91
C ARG A 2 8.39 14.85 -12.49
N THR A 3 9.44 14.39 -11.84
CA THR A 3 9.79 14.69 -10.44
C THR A 3 11.24 15.18 -10.35
N ASP A 4 11.54 16.00 -9.35
CA ASP A 4 12.90 16.45 -9.00
C ASP A 4 13.62 15.48 -8.04
N GLY A 5 12.90 14.45 -7.56
CA GLY A 5 13.45 13.38 -6.72
C GLY A 5 13.49 13.68 -5.22
N HIS A 6 13.01 14.85 -4.76
CA HIS A 6 13.06 15.21 -3.35
C HIS A 6 12.22 14.28 -2.45
N ASP A 7 11.12 13.74 -2.97
CA ASP A 7 10.28 12.75 -2.28
C ASP A 7 10.06 11.54 -3.18
N ALA A 8 11.16 10.84 -3.47
CA ALA A 8 11.18 9.71 -4.38
C ALA A 8 10.27 8.56 -3.91
N ALA A 9 10.25 8.27 -2.60
CA ALA A 9 9.44 7.20 -2.02
C ALA A 9 7.94 7.46 -2.29
N TRP A 10 7.42 8.64 -1.91
CA TRP A 10 6.01 8.96 -2.14
C TRP A 10 5.66 9.16 -3.61
N THR A 11 6.61 9.61 -4.43
CA THR A 11 6.42 9.66 -5.88
C THR A 11 6.17 8.26 -6.46
N LEU A 12 6.92 7.25 -6.01
CA LEU A 12 6.74 5.86 -6.45
C LEU A 12 5.50 5.20 -5.84
N ILE A 13 5.16 5.51 -4.58
CA ILE A 13 3.89 5.11 -3.96
C ILE A 13 2.72 5.64 -4.79
N GLY A 14 2.74 6.91 -5.19
CA GLY A 14 1.71 7.49 -6.06
C GLY A 14 1.59 6.77 -7.41
N ALA A 15 2.71 6.37 -8.02
CA ALA A 15 2.68 5.58 -9.24
C ALA A 15 2.08 4.18 -9.03
N ALA A 16 2.38 3.52 -7.91
CA ALA A 16 1.79 2.24 -7.57
C ALA A 16 0.29 2.35 -7.31
N TRP A 17 -0.14 3.37 -6.55
CA TRP A 17 -1.56 3.63 -6.28
C TRP A 17 -2.32 4.01 -7.55
N GLY A 18 -1.73 4.81 -8.44
CA GLY A 18 -2.36 5.18 -9.71
C GLY A 18 -2.36 4.09 -10.80
N SER A 19 -1.79 2.92 -10.52
CA SER A 19 -1.76 1.81 -11.48
C SER A 19 -3.11 1.11 -11.64
N VAL A 20 -3.26 0.29 -12.68
CA VAL A 20 -4.43 -0.58 -12.89
C VAL A 20 -4.41 -1.87 -12.05
N ALA A 21 -3.40 -2.05 -11.20
CA ALA A 21 -3.28 -3.26 -10.39
C ALA A 21 -4.40 -3.34 -9.35
N VAL A 22 -4.94 -4.56 -9.16
CA VAL A 22 -5.94 -4.85 -8.12
C VAL A 22 -5.38 -4.55 -6.73
N ASN A 23 -4.13 -4.89 -6.46
CA ASN A 23 -3.48 -4.58 -5.19
C ASN A 23 -2.29 -3.64 -5.43
N ALA A 24 -2.19 -2.59 -4.61
CA ALA A 24 -1.03 -1.73 -4.51
C ALA A 24 -0.48 -1.83 -3.07
N LEU A 25 0.81 -2.12 -2.95
CA LEU A 25 1.47 -2.37 -1.67
C LEU A 25 2.80 -1.62 -1.67
N ALA A 26 3.17 -1.06 -0.52
CA ALA A 26 4.47 -0.45 -0.30
C ALA A 26 4.99 -0.84 1.10
N PRO A 27 6.32 -1.04 1.28
CA PRO A 27 6.94 -1.21 2.58
C PRO A 27 6.68 -0.02 3.52
N LEU A 28 6.58 -0.29 4.82
CA LEU A 28 6.43 0.78 5.82
C LEU A 28 7.63 1.75 5.82
N GLN A 29 8.83 1.29 5.46
CA GLN A 29 10.01 2.14 5.29
C GLN A 29 9.80 3.26 4.25
N ASP A 30 9.11 2.96 3.15
CA ASP A 30 8.85 3.94 2.08
C ASP A 30 7.80 4.96 2.52
N PHE A 31 6.75 4.52 3.22
CA PHE A 31 5.76 5.41 3.81
C PHE A 31 6.37 6.39 4.82
N LEU A 32 7.35 5.92 5.59
CA LEU A 32 8.12 6.72 6.53
C LEU A 32 9.27 7.50 5.88
N ASN A 33 9.48 7.35 4.57
CA ASN A 33 10.55 7.95 3.78
C ASN A 33 11.94 7.77 4.42
N LEU A 34 12.26 6.54 4.84
CA LEU A 34 13.51 6.19 5.53
C LEU A 34 14.60 5.78 4.53
N GLY A 35 15.86 5.87 4.95
CA GLY A 35 17.02 5.54 4.11
C GLY A 35 17.37 4.05 4.11
N GLY A 36 18.45 3.72 3.41
CA GLY A 36 18.92 2.34 3.21
C GLY A 36 19.33 1.61 4.50
N GLU A 37 19.58 2.32 5.60
CA GLU A 37 19.80 1.77 6.94
C GLU A 37 18.61 1.00 7.49
N THR A 38 17.41 1.21 6.94
CA THR A 38 16.17 0.56 7.36
C THR A 38 15.81 -0.68 6.53
N ARG A 39 16.72 -1.09 5.64
CA ARG A 39 16.54 -2.25 4.78
C ARG A 39 16.31 -3.51 5.62
N MET A 40 15.19 -4.17 5.36
CA MET A 40 14.81 -5.39 6.09
C MET A 40 15.79 -6.54 5.84
N ASN A 41 16.27 -6.73 4.60
CA ASN A 41 17.17 -7.82 4.26
C ASN A 41 18.13 -7.41 3.13
N LEU A 42 19.40 -7.75 3.27
CA LEU A 42 20.44 -7.66 2.25
C LEU A 42 20.93 -9.09 1.90
N PRO A 43 20.41 -9.70 0.82
CA PRO A 43 20.80 -11.04 0.42
C PRO A 43 22.31 -11.18 0.24
N GLY A 44 22.86 -12.31 0.69
CA GLY A 44 24.31 -12.57 0.69
C GLY A 44 25.06 -12.06 1.93
N ARG A 45 24.41 -11.29 2.81
CA ARG A 45 24.95 -10.92 4.12
C ARG A 45 24.48 -11.92 5.18
N ALA A 46 25.40 -12.47 5.97
CA ALA A 46 25.08 -13.45 7.02
C ALA A 46 24.32 -12.81 8.20
N ASP A 47 24.72 -11.59 8.61
CA ASP A 47 24.24 -10.95 9.84
C ASP A 47 23.61 -9.57 9.59
N GLY A 48 22.79 -9.12 10.55
CA GLY A 48 22.18 -7.79 10.59
C GLY A 48 20.86 -7.66 9.81
N ASN A 49 20.40 -8.71 9.14
CA ASN A 49 19.10 -8.74 8.46
C ASN A 49 17.94 -8.99 9.45
N TRP A 50 16.74 -8.62 9.04
CA TRP A 50 15.47 -8.88 9.72
C TRP A 50 15.34 -8.21 11.10
N THR A 51 16.15 -7.18 11.34
CA THR A 51 16.22 -6.49 12.64
C THR A 51 15.45 -5.18 12.67
N TRP A 52 15.05 -4.64 11.51
CA TRP A 52 14.39 -3.35 11.45
C TRP A 52 13.03 -3.37 12.17
N ARG A 53 12.78 -2.33 12.96
CA ARG A 53 11.52 -2.11 13.67
C ARG A 53 11.16 -0.63 13.59
N PHE A 54 9.86 -0.36 13.51
CA PHE A 54 9.32 0.97 13.70
C PHE A 54 9.00 1.23 15.18
N THR A 55 8.82 2.50 15.52
CA THR A 55 8.33 2.97 16.81
C THR A 55 6.88 3.42 16.68
N ALA A 56 6.09 3.34 17.76
CA ALA A 56 4.69 3.75 17.72
C ALA A 56 4.51 5.22 17.25
N ASP A 57 5.43 6.10 17.65
CA ASP A 57 5.38 7.54 17.31
C ASP A 57 5.59 7.82 15.81
N GLN A 58 6.21 6.89 15.08
CA GLN A 58 6.31 7.00 13.61
C GLN A 58 4.96 6.82 12.93
N LEU A 59 4.01 6.11 13.55
CA LEU A 59 2.63 5.97 13.07
C LEU A 59 1.78 7.13 13.61
N ASN A 60 2.01 8.31 13.07
CA ASN A 60 1.37 9.55 13.52
C ASN A 60 0.18 9.97 12.62
N PRO A 61 -0.66 10.92 13.07
CA PRO A 61 -1.81 11.39 12.30
C PRO A 61 -1.46 12.01 10.94
N HIS A 62 -0.26 12.59 10.78
CA HIS A 62 0.16 13.16 9.51
C HIS A 62 0.39 12.07 8.46
N LEU A 63 1.05 10.97 8.84
CA LEU A 63 1.21 9.81 7.97
C LEU A 63 -0.14 9.22 7.58
N ALA A 64 -1.05 9.05 8.54
CA ALA A 64 -2.39 8.53 8.30
C ALA A 64 -3.17 9.43 7.31
N ALA A 65 -3.13 10.75 7.50
CA ALA A 65 -3.80 11.69 6.61
C ALA A 65 -3.24 11.63 5.18
N ARG A 66 -1.91 11.57 5.03
CA ARG A 66 -1.26 11.47 3.71
C ARG A 66 -1.59 10.16 3.00
N LEU A 67 -1.64 9.04 3.73
CA LEU A 67 -2.03 7.74 3.20
C LEU A 67 -3.51 7.73 2.77
N LEU A 68 -4.38 8.36 3.56
CA LEU A 68 -5.80 8.49 3.21
C LEU A 68 -5.98 9.34 1.95
N GLU A 69 -5.30 10.49 1.86
CA GLU A 69 -5.36 11.38 0.71
C GLU A 69 -5.00 10.65 -0.59
N ILE A 70 -3.87 9.93 -0.62
CA ILE A 70 -3.45 9.22 -1.83
C ILE A 70 -4.37 8.03 -2.17
N THR A 71 -4.90 7.37 -1.14
CA THR A 71 -5.85 6.26 -1.30
C THR A 71 -7.16 6.75 -1.91
N GLN A 72 -7.65 7.91 -1.48
CA GLN A 72 -8.84 8.54 -2.05
C GLN A 72 -8.58 9.09 -3.46
N LEU A 73 -7.47 9.79 -3.67
CA LEU A 73 -7.09 10.37 -4.97
C LEU A 73 -7.09 9.33 -6.10
N TYR A 74 -6.65 8.10 -5.80
CA TYR A 74 -6.53 7.03 -6.79
C TYR A 74 -7.67 6.00 -6.76
N GLY A 75 -8.80 6.28 -6.11
CA GLY A 75 -9.95 5.38 -6.21
C GLY A 75 -9.81 4.09 -5.39
N ARG A 76 -9.00 4.08 -4.32
CA ARG A 76 -8.69 2.87 -3.53
C ARG A 76 -9.29 2.86 -2.13
N ASP A 77 -10.11 3.85 -1.79
CA ASP A 77 -10.90 3.87 -0.55
C ASP A 77 -12.20 3.09 -0.76
N PRO A 78 -12.44 1.97 -0.03
CA PRO A 78 -13.66 1.18 -0.16
C PRO A 78 -14.93 1.99 0.09
N VAL A 79 -14.87 3.00 0.96
CA VAL A 79 -16.02 3.85 1.31
C VAL A 79 -16.54 4.60 0.08
N MET A 80 -15.68 4.89 -0.91
CA MET A 80 -16.11 5.53 -2.15
C MET A 80 -17.02 4.66 -3.02
N PHE A 81 -17.09 3.36 -2.76
CA PHE A 81 -17.89 2.40 -3.51
C PHE A 81 -19.06 1.82 -2.71
N GLU A 82 -19.23 2.23 -1.45
CA GLU A 82 -20.39 1.84 -0.65
C GLU A 82 -21.70 2.26 -1.34
N GLY A 83 -22.62 1.31 -1.49
CA GLY A 83 -23.91 1.53 -2.15
C GLY A 83 -23.86 1.73 -3.67
N LYS A 84 -22.68 1.60 -4.30
CA LYS A 84 -22.55 1.63 -5.77
C LYS A 84 -22.59 0.22 -6.35
N GLY A 85 -23.18 0.07 -7.53
CA GLY A 85 -23.24 -1.21 -8.24
C GLY A 85 -21.88 -1.65 -8.80
N PRO A 86 -21.76 -2.91 -9.25
CA PRO A 86 -20.49 -3.53 -9.65
C PRO A 86 -19.78 -2.84 -10.83
N GLU A 87 -20.51 -2.05 -11.61
CA GLU A 87 -20.01 -1.24 -12.73
C GLU A 87 -19.25 0.02 -12.29
N ALA A 88 -19.31 0.41 -11.01
CA ALA A 88 -18.80 1.68 -10.51
C ALA A 88 -17.28 1.75 -10.30
N GLY A 89 -16.54 0.78 -10.83
CA GLY A 89 -15.06 0.79 -10.83
C GLY A 89 -14.41 0.54 -9.47
N GLY A 90 -15.19 0.12 -8.47
CA GLY A 90 -14.67 -0.33 -7.19
C GLY A 90 -13.97 -1.67 -7.34
N GLN A 91 -12.81 -1.82 -6.73
CA GLN A 91 -12.25 -3.14 -6.47
C GLN A 91 -13.16 -3.81 -5.44
N GLU A 92 -14.28 -4.37 -5.90
CA GLU A 92 -15.17 -5.14 -5.05
C GLU A 92 -14.36 -6.25 -4.38
N GLY A 93 -14.36 -6.22 -3.04
CA GLY A 93 -13.89 -7.32 -2.24
C GLY A 93 -14.62 -8.57 -2.68
N LYS A 94 -13.89 -9.51 -3.26
CA LYS A 94 -14.33 -10.87 -3.51
C LYS A 94 -14.67 -11.51 -2.15
N THR A 95 -15.87 -11.28 -1.65
CA THR A 95 -16.38 -11.96 -0.45
C THR A 95 -16.65 -13.41 -0.84
N ASP A 96 -15.94 -14.31 -0.18
CA ASP A 96 -16.00 -15.75 -0.38
C ASP A 96 -17.42 -16.33 -0.40
N LYS A 97 -17.73 -17.10 -1.44
CA LYS A 97 -18.48 -18.35 -1.33
C LYS A 97 -17.94 -19.37 -2.33
N GLY A 98 -17.03 -20.21 -1.85
CA GLY A 98 -16.64 -21.47 -2.46
C GLY A 98 -16.58 -22.57 -1.40
N ALA A 99 -17.56 -22.60 -0.49
CA ALA A 99 -17.77 -23.72 0.40
C ALA A 99 -18.40 -24.87 -0.39
N GLY A 100 -17.67 -25.99 -0.48
CA GLY A 100 -18.16 -27.37 -0.48
C GLY A 100 -19.29 -27.80 -1.41
N GLY A 101 -18.94 -28.66 -2.37
CA GLY A 101 -19.51 -30.01 -2.47
C GLY A 101 -20.88 -30.23 -3.15
N ALA A 102 -20.86 -31.22 -4.04
CA ALA A 102 -21.94 -32.13 -4.47
C ALA A 102 -22.84 -31.76 -5.67
N GLU A 103 -22.82 -32.71 -6.62
CA GLU A 103 -23.87 -33.13 -7.57
C GLU A 103 -24.23 -32.19 -8.74
N ALA A 104 -23.79 -32.52 -9.96
CA ALA A 104 -24.41 -33.52 -10.86
C ALA A 104 -23.41 -33.94 -11.96
#